data_AF-A0ABD2KL91-F1
#
_entry.id   AF-A0ABD2KL91-F1
#
_cell.length_a   1.000
_cell.length_b   1.000
_cell.length_c   1.000
_cell.angle_alpha   90.00
_cell.angle_beta   90.00
_cell.angle_gamma   90.00
#
_symmetry.space_group_name_H-M   'P 1'
#
loop_
_entity.id
_entity.type
_entity.pdbx_description
1 polymer ?
#
loop_
_entity_poly.entity_id
_entity_poly.type
_entity_poly.pdbx_seq_one_letter_code
_entity_poly.pdbx_strand_id
1 'polypeptide(L)'
;MEKGLDFGARIGRLDPVEWKICRQIPPRFRPEKNDVYITKKTKVAAQFFRCKKLLDTKFDEIRIHALGHAIGRALSLALSLRDAMAGSVKLDVQTSTVQVSDEVQSLSDCDLADVRLRMVSSVHILLSRV
;
A
#
# COMPACT_ATOMS: atom_id res chain seq x y z
N MET A 1 -34.66 18.31 -18.24
CA MET A 1 -34.49 16.84 -18.18
C MET A 1 -33.01 16.58 -18.45
N GLU A 2 -32.15 16.96 -17.49
CA GLU A 2 -30.70 16.78 -17.62
C GLU A 2 -30.38 15.33 -17.33
N LYS A 3 -29.81 14.65 -18.32
CA LYS A 3 -29.30 13.29 -18.17
C LYS A 3 -28.14 13.37 -17.19
N GLY A 4 -28.41 13.08 -15.91
CA GLY A 4 -27.36 12.63 -15.00
C GLY A 4 -26.66 11.47 -15.70
N LEU A 5 -25.45 11.70 -16.20
CA LEU A 5 -24.64 10.63 -16.74
C LEU A 5 -24.35 9.70 -15.57
N ASP A 6 -24.93 8.51 -15.60
CA ASP A 6 -24.58 7.42 -14.72
C ASP A 6 -23.15 6.95 -15.05
N PHE A 7 -22.16 7.71 -14.57
CA PHE A 7 -20.74 7.43 -14.74
C PHE A 7 -20.34 6.15 -13.99
N GLY A 8 -21.15 5.70 -13.02
CA GLY A 8 -20.92 4.48 -12.23
C GLY A 8 -20.80 3.21 -13.08
N ALA A 9 -21.49 3.15 -14.23
CA ALA A 9 -21.54 1.97 -15.08
C ALA A 9 -20.44 1.89 -16.16
N ARG A 10 -19.67 2.96 -16.41
CA ARG A 10 -18.72 3.06 -17.56
C ARG A 10 -17.23 3.04 -17.20
N ILE A 11 -16.91 2.91 -15.92
CA ILE A 11 -15.54 3.06 -15.38
C ILE A 11 -14.52 2.01 -15.93
N GLY A 12 -15.00 0.93 -16.56
CA GLY A 12 -14.16 -0.03 -17.28
C GLY A 12 -13.68 0.42 -18.67
N ARG A 13 -14.23 1.51 -19.22
CA ARG A 13 -13.95 2.02 -20.58
C ARG A 13 -13.80 3.54 -20.59
N LEU A 14 -12.93 4.09 -19.74
CA LEU A 14 -12.52 5.50 -19.88
C LEU A 14 -11.44 5.57 -20.96
N ASP A 15 -11.67 6.38 -21.98
CA ASP A 15 -10.67 6.62 -23.02
C ASP A 15 -9.52 7.47 -22.44
N PRO A 16 -8.26 6.99 -22.46
CA PRO A 16 -7.13 7.75 -21.95
C PRO A 16 -6.84 9.05 -22.71
N VAL A 17 -7.45 9.27 -23.90
CA VAL A 17 -7.38 10.54 -24.65
C VAL A 17 -8.31 11.60 -24.06
N GLU A 18 -9.40 11.20 -23.42
CA GLU A 18 -10.39 12.12 -22.85
C GLU A 18 -10.24 12.31 -21.33
N TRP A 19 -9.73 11.30 -20.64
CA TRP A 19 -9.73 11.25 -19.18
C TRP A 19 -8.35 10.95 -18.58
N LYS A 20 -8.03 11.66 -17.51
CA LYS A 20 -6.83 11.45 -16.71
C LYS A 20 -7.21 10.89 -15.35
N ILE A 21 -6.58 9.77 -14.96
CA ILE A 21 -6.76 9.16 -13.63
C ILE A 21 -5.60 9.56 -12.72
N CYS A 22 -5.89 10.34 -11.69
CA CYS A 22 -4.98 10.78 -10.64
C CYS A 22 -5.17 9.87 -9.41
N ARG A 23 -4.26 8.89 -9.22
CA ARG A 23 -4.33 7.96 -8.08
C ARG A 23 -3.96 8.65 -6.77
N GLN A 24 -4.88 8.72 -5.82
CA GLN A 24 -4.58 9.31 -4.51
C GLN A 24 -3.82 8.33 -3.62
N ILE A 25 -3.09 8.88 -2.66
CA ILE A 25 -2.38 8.08 -1.67
C ILE A 25 -3.43 7.47 -0.74
N PRO A 26 -3.39 6.15 -0.49
CA PRO A 26 -4.28 5.52 0.46
C PRO A 26 -4.21 6.21 1.83
N PRO A 27 -5.34 6.36 2.53
CA PRO A 27 -5.36 6.97 3.85
C PRO A 27 -4.36 6.25 4.75
N ARG A 28 -3.41 7.00 5.31
CA ARG A 28 -2.41 6.46 6.23
C ARG A 28 -2.95 6.55 7.65
N PHE A 29 -2.85 5.46 8.40
CA PHE A 29 -2.90 5.54 9.85
C PHE A 29 -1.77 6.44 10.36
N ARG A 30 -1.90 6.99 11.58
CA ARG A 30 -0.82 7.78 12.19
C ARG A 30 0.42 6.87 12.28
N PRO A 31 1.49 7.13 11.51
CA PRO A 31 2.59 6.19 11.42
C PRO A 31 3.35 6.19 12.74
N GLU A 32 3.53 5.00 13.32
CA GLU A 32 4.40 4.81 14.46
C GLU A 32 5.87 4.73 14.02
N LYS A 33 6.81 4.88 14.96
CA LYS A 33 8.25 4.86 14.66
C LYS A 33 8.76 3.47 14.22
N ASN A 34 8.04 2.42 14.58
CA ASN A 34 8.30 1.03 14.22
C ASN A 34 7.52 0.57 12.96
N ASP A 35 6.72 1.44 12.35
CA ASP A 35 6.01 1.13 11.10
C ASP A 35 6.93 1.28 9.88
N VAL A 36 6.84 0.31 8.98
CA VAL A 36 7.62 0.20 7.76
C VAL A 36 6.68 0.00 6.57
N TYR A 37 6.60 0.99 5.69
CA TYR A 37 5.75 0.93 4.50
C TYR A 37 6.55 0.46 3.29
N ILE A 38 6.13 -0.64 2.68
CA ILE A 38 6.74 -1.20 1.47
C ILE A 38 5.93 -0.76 0.25
N THR A 39 6.65 -0.21 -0.73
CA THR A 39 6.10 0.25 -2.00
C THR A 39 6.75 -0.51 -3.15
N LYS A 40 6.19 -0.36 -4.36
CA LYS A 40 6.78 -0.93 -5.59
C LYS A 40 8.23 -0.46 -5.82
N LYS A 41 8.57 0.76 -5.41
CA LYS A 41 9.90 1.37 -5.61
C LYS A 41 10.87 1.07 -4.46
N THR A 42 10.43 0.46 -3.37
CA THR A 42 11.28 0.18 -2.20
C THR A 42 12.38 -0.82 -2.57
N LYS A 43 13.66 -0.46 -2.37
CA LYS A 43 14.79 -1.38 -2.55
C LYS A 43 14.81 -2.40 -1.40
N VAL A 44 14.53 -3.67 -1.69
CA VAL A 44 14.34 -4.72 -0.67
C VAL A 44 15.59 -4.88 0.21
N ALA A 45 16.78 -4.94 -0.38
CA ALA A 45 18.03 -5.07 0.37
C ALA A 45 18.29 -3.90 1.33
N ALA A 46 18.07 -2.66 0.89
CA ALA A 46 18.23 -1.49 1.76
C ALA A 46 17.22 -1.51 2.92
N GLN A 47 15.99 -1.93 2.63
CA GLN A 47 14.95 -2.02 3.65
C GLN A 47 15.21 -3.17 4.64
N PHE A 48 15.81 -4.26 4.18
CA PHE A 48 16.23 -5.37 5.04
C PHE A 48 17.21 -4.89 6.11
N PHE A 49 18.30 -4.22 5.72
CA PHE A 49 19.28 -3.70 6.69
C PHE A 49 18.66 -2.68 7.65
N ARG A 50 17.73 -1.86 7.16
CA ARG A 50 16.98 -0.92 8.01
C ARG A 50 16.11 -1.64 9.03
N CYS A 51 15.30 -2.61 8.62
CA CYS A 51 14.43 -3.39 9.50
C CYS A 51 15.24 -4.18 10.53
N LYS A 52 16.33 -4.83 10.10
CA LYS A 52 17.25 -5.52 10.99
C LYS A 52 17.82 -4.57 12.04
N LYS A 53 18.32 -3.40 11.62
CA LYS A 53 18.85 -2.39 12.55
C LYS A 53 17.79 -1.91 13.54
N LEU A 54 16.54 -1.72 13.13
CA LEU A 54 15.44 -1.32 14.02
C LEU A 54 15.19 -2.38 15.09
N LEU A 55 15.11 -3.65 14.69
CA LEU A 55 14.94 -4.78 15.59
C LEU A 55 16.15 -4.98 16.51
N ASP A 56 17.37 -4.73 16.04
CA ASP A 56 18.59 -4.91 16.83
C ASP A 56 18.79 -3.79 17.88
N THR A 57 18.36 -2.56 17.59
CA THR A 57 18.80 -1.37 18.36
C THR A 57 17.70 -0.57 19.05
N LYS A 58 16.46 -0.63 18.58
CA LYS A 58 15.43 0.35 19.00
C LYS A 58 14.10 -0.24 19.43
N PHE A 59 13.68 -1.34 18.84
CA PHE A 59 12.34 -1.87 19.04
C PHE A 59 12.35 -3.39 19.16
N ASP A 60 11.52 -3.92 20.06
CA ASP A 60 11.28 -5.37 20.17
C ASP A 60 10.32 -5.88 19.09
N GLU A 61 9.58 -4.97 18.45
CA GLU A 61 8.70 -5.28 17.34
C GLU A 61 8.71 -4.21 16.23
N ILE A 62 8.50 -4.65 14.98
CA ILE A 62 8.28 -3.78 13.83
C ILE A 62 7.06 -4.23 13.04
N ARG A 63 6.35 -3.28 12.42
CA ARG A 63 5.18 -3.55 11.59
C ARG A 63 5.47 -3.20 10.14
N ILE A 64 5.35 -4.18 9.26
CA ILE A 64 5.54 -4.00 7.81
C ILE A 64 4.18 -3.93 7.14
N HIS A 65 3.90 -2.83 6.44
CA HIS A 65 2.66 -2.59 5.73
C HIS A 65 2.90 -2.60 4.22
N ALA A 66 2.03 -3.29 3.48
CA ALA A 66 2.07 -3.26 2.02
C ALA A 66 0.68 -3.37 1.41
N LEU A 67 0.53 -2.76 0.24
CA LEU A 67 -0.72 -2.71 -0.52
C LEU A 67 -0.52 -3.34 -1.91
N GLY A 68 -1.49 -4.16 -2.33
CA GLY A 68 -1.59 -4.76 -3.66
C GLY A 68 -0.25 -5.32 -4.16
N HIS A 69 0.27 -4.72 -5.24
CA HIS A 69 1.50 -5.17 -5.90
C HIS A 69 2.75 -5.19 -4.99
N ALA A 70 2.77 -4.45 -3.88
CA ALA A 70 3.90 -4.45 -2.95
C ALA A 70 3.89 -5.63 -1.96
N ILE A 71 2.79 -6.38 -1.85
CA ILE A 71 2.61 -7.47 -0.87
C ILE A 71 3.69 -8.54 -1.02
N GLY A 72 3.96 -9.01 -2.25
CA GLY A 72 4.99 -10.03 -2.48
C GLY A 72 6.39 -9.59 -2.04
N ARG A 73 6.72 -8.30 -2.23
CA ARG A 73 8.00 -7.74 -1.77
C ARG A 73 8.08 -7.67 -0.25
N ALA A 74 6.98 -7.34 0.42
CA ALA A 74 6.91 -7.26 1.88
C ALA A 74 7.03 -8.64 2.53
N LEU A 75 6.35 -9.65 1.97
CA LEU A 75 6.48 -11.04 2.43
C LEU A 75 7.90 -11.56 2.25
N SER A 76 8.50 -11.33 1.07
CA SER A 76 9.90 -11.71 0.82
C SER A 76 10.85 -11.06 1.81
N LEU A 77 10.69 -9.75 2.08
CA LEU A 77 11.47 -9.02 3.09
C LEU A 77 11.32 -9.64 4.49
N ALA A 78 10.08 -9.91 4.92
CA ALA A 78 9.79 -10.43 6.25
C ALA A 78 10.34 -11.84 6.47
N LEU A 79 10.21 -12.72 5.47
CA LEU A 79 10.79 -14.07 5.52
C LEU A 79 12.31 -14.02 5.58
N SER A 80 12.96 -13.22 4.73
CA SER A 80 14.42 -13.06 4.78
C SER A 80 14.90 -12.53 6.13
N LEU A 81 14.17 -11.61 6.77
CA LEU A 81 14.50 -11.11 8.11
C LEU A 81 14.42 -12.20 9.16
N ARG A 82 13.32 -12.96 9.18
CA ARG A 82 13.14 -14.08 10.10
C ARG A 82 14.27 -15.11 9.98
N ASP A 83 14.62 -15.48 8.75
CA ASP A 83 15.65 -16.48 8.48
C ASP A 83 17.04 -15.95 8.88
N ALA A 84 17.34 -14.68 8.59
CA ALA A 84 18.62 -14.04 8.98
C ALA A 84 18.78 -13.84 10.49
N MET A 85 17.67 -13.77 11.23
CA MET A 85 17.66 -13.66 12.68
C MET A 85 17.57 -15.03 13.37
N ALA A 86 17.78 -16.13 12.63
CA ALA A 86 17.83 -17.51 13.12
C ALA A 86 16.64 -17.91 14.00
N GLY A 87 15.44 -17.41 13.69
CA GLY A 87 14.22 -17.72 14.45
C GLY A 87 14.05 -16.97 15.77
N SER A 88 14.91 -15.99 16.09
CA SER A 88 14.75 -15.13 17.27
C SER A 88 13.60 -14.12 17.17
N VAL A 89 12.87 -14.13 16.04
CA VAL A 89 11.69 -13.31 15.81
C VAL A 89 10.52 -14.16 15.34
N LYS A 90 9.36 -13.90 15.94
CA LYS A 90 8.06 -14.41 15.53
C LYS A 90 7.48 -13.50 14.44
N LEU A 91 6.78 -14.11 13.49
CA LEU A 91 6.12 -13.42 12.38
C LEU A 91 4.61 -13.68 12.48
N ASP A 92 3.82 -12.62 12.52
CA ASP A 92 2.35 -12.65 12.45
C ASP A 92 1.87 -11.87 11.22
N VAL A 93 0.92 -12.41 10.47
CA VAL A 93 0.44 -11.84 9.20
C VAL A 93 -1.05 -11.62 9.26
N GLN A 94 -1.46 -10.38 9.05
CA GLN A 94 -2.85 -9.98 8.95
C GLN A 94 -3.15 -9.43 7.55
N THR A 95 -4.26 -9.84 6.97
CA THR A 95 -4.77 -9.30 5.71
C THR A 95 -5.94 -8.37 5.96
N SER A 96 -6.04 -7.31 5.17
CA SER A 96 -7.17 -6.40 5.22
C SER A 96 -7.51 -5.90 3.81
N THR A 97 -8.58 -5.12 3.69
CA THR A 97 -8.95 -4.45 2.45
C THR A 97 -9.02 -2.95 2.72
N VAL A 98 -8.31 -2.16 1.92
CA VAL A 98 -8.27 -0.70 2.02
C VAL A 98 -8.99 -0.10 0.83
N GLN A 99 -9.93 0.80 1.11
CA GLN A 99 -10.59 1.62 0.10
C GLN A 99 -9.69 2.82 -0.24
N VAL A 100 -9.47 3.04 -1.54
CA VAL A 100 -8.65 4.12 -2.07
C VAL A 100 -9.49 4.92 -3.06
N SER A 101 -9.43 6.25 -2.98
CA SER A 101 -10.01 7.15 -3.97
C SER A 101 -8.99 7.43 -5.08
N ASP A 102 -9.43 7.35 -6.32
CA ASP A 102 -8.71 7.81 -7.49
C ASP A 102 -9.54 8.96 -8.09
N GLU A 103 -8.93 10.12 -8.32
CA GLU A 103 -9.59 11.25 -8.96
C GLU A 103 -9.57 11.06 -10.48
N VAL A 104 -10.69 11.30 -11.14
CA VAL A 104 -10.87 11.16 -12.58
C VAL A 104 -11.18 12.54 -13.14
N GLN A 105 -10.23 13.11 -13.87
CA GLN A 105 -10.33 14.46 -14.42
C GLN A 105 -10.54 14.39 -15.94
N SER A 106 -11.45 15.20 -16.47
CA SER A 106 -11.60 15.39 -17.92
C SER A 106 -10.43 16.23 -18.46
N LEU A 107 -9.89 15.82 -19.61
CA LEU A 107 -8.85 16.56 -20.32
C LEU A 107 -9.43 17.69 -21.20
N SER A 108 -10.72 17.61 -21.53
CA SER A 108 -11.40 18.60 -22.38
C SER A 108 -12.12 19.67 -21.57
N ASP A 109 -12.48 19.37 -20.33
CA ASP A 109 -13.22 20.27 -19.44
C ASP A 109 -12.64 20.20 -18.03
N CYS A 110 -11.83 21.19 -17.66
CA CYS A 110 -11.07 21.19 -16.41
C CYS A 110 -11.95 21.19 -15.15
N ASP A 111 -13.21 21.63 -15.27
CA ASP A 111 -14.15 21.72 -14.15
C ASP A 111 -14.90 20.39 -13.89
N LEU A 112 -14.76 19.42 -14.81
CA LEU A 112 -15.33 18.07 -14.64
C LEU A 112 -14.30 17.14 -13.99
N ALA A 113 -14.51 16.88 -12.70
CA ALA A 113 -13.79 15.89 -11.92
C ALA A 113 -14.77 14.95 -11.18
N ASP A 114 -14.45 13.65 -11.16
CA ASP A 114 -15.19 12.61 -10.45
C ASP A 114 -14.26 11.80 -9.54
N VAL A 115 -14.81 11.12 -8.53
CA VAL A 115 -14.06 10.30 -7.57
C VAL A 115 -14.41 8.83 -7.76
N ARG A 116 -13.42 8.07 -8.25
CA ARG A 116 -13.52 6.62 -8.36
C ARG A 116 -13.02 5.95 -7.07
N LEU A 117 -13.83 5.11 -6.46
CA LEU A 117 -13.43 4.30 -5.32
C LEU A 117 -12.93 2.92 -5.77
N ARG A 118 -11.82 2.45 -5.20
CA ARG A 118 -11.21 1.15 -5.49
C ARG A 118 -10.85 0.43 -4.20
N MET A 119 -11.19 -0.86 -4.12
CA MET A 119 -10.75 -1.74 -3.05
C MET A 119 -9.39 -2.34 -3.39
N VAL A 120 -8.47 -2.32 -2.42
CA VAL A 120 -7.11 -2.84 -2.58
C VAL A 120 -6.79 -3.75 -1.40
N SER A 121 -6.29 -4.95 -1.68
CA SER A 121 -5.80 -5.85 -0.65
C SER A 121 -4.57 -5.27 0.03
N SER A 122 -4.49 -5.47 1.34
CA SER A 122 -3.39 -5.03 2.19
C SER A 122 -2.90 -6.16 3.08
N VAL A 123 -1.61 -6.11 3.41
CA VAL A 123 -1.00 -6.99 4.40
C VAL A 123 -0.30 -6.16 5.46
N HIS A 124 -0.43 -6.62 6.71
CA HIS A 124 0.24 -6.10 7.88
C HIS A 124 1.04 -7.26 8.48
N ILE A 125 2.35 -7.13 8.52
CA ILE A 125 3.25 -8.17 9.03
C ILE A 125 3.89 -7.64 10.31
N LEU A 126 3.62 -8.27 11.43
CA LEU A 126 4.27 -7.99 12.70
C LEU A 126 5.47 -8.93 12.86
N LEU A 127 6.65 -8.36 13.05
CA LEU A 127 7.84 -9.10 13.49
C LEU A 127 8.14 -8.69 14.91
N SER A 128 8.06 -9.63 15.86
CA SER A 128 8.37 -9.40 17.27
C SER A 128 9.43 -10.38 17.75
N ARG A 129 10.29 -9.99 18.68
CA ARG A 129 11.24 -10.92 19.31
C ARG A 129 10.51 -12.06 20.04
N VAL A 130 11.13 -13.23 20.07
CA VAL A 130 10.68 -14.43 20.82
C VAL A 130 11.24 -14.38 22.23
#